data_AF-A0A842KE38-F1
#
_entry.id   AF-A0A842KE38-F1
#
_cell.length_a   1.000
_cell.length_b   1.000
_cell.length_c   1.000
_cell.angle_alpha   90.00
_cell.angle_beta   90.00
_cell.angle_gamma   90.00
#
_symmetry.space_group_name_H-M   'P 1'
#
loop_
_entity.id
_entity.type
_entity.pdbx_description
1 polymer ?
#
loop_
_entity_poly.entity_id
_entity_poly.type
_entity_poly.pdbx_seq_one_letter_code
_entity_poly.pdbx_strand_id
1 'polypeptide(L)'
;MATIASFYFQKVESILSVINFSISFIGPEGSEEIVDFNPFAFRIPWVYGTKIIQIRNAKGNVLAEKIVSENSPVVTVVYPNGGEEIYPGNCTIRWNAYDIDGDKLTFDVMLSADNGENWIPIGMDIKENAYTCNMRCCKHCTGYIRCTI
;
A
#
# COMPACT_ATOMS: atom_id res chain seq x y z
N MET A 1 21.88 10.46 -15.95
CA MET A 1 22.70 9.23 -15.71
C MET A 1 21.87 8.28 -14.85
N ALA A 2 21.72 7.01 -15.24
CA ALA A 2 20.95 6.06 -14.43
C ALA A 2 21.68 5.77 -13.11
N THR A 3 21.00 5.94 -11.99
CA THR A 3 21.49 5.54 -10.66
C THR A 3 21.12 4.07 -10.44
N ILE A 4 22.10 3.25 -10.09
CA ILE A 4 21.89 1.86 -9.72
C ILE A 4 21.66 1.79 -8.22
N ALA A 5 20.55 1.16 -7.83
CA ALA A 5 20.24 0.82 -6.46
C ALA A 5 19.69 -0.61 -6.40
N SER A 6 19.65 -1.19 -5.20
CA SER A 6 19.12 -2.53 -5.01
C SER A 6 18.24 -2.61 -3.78
N PHE A 7 17.19 -3.41 -3.87
CA PHE A 7 16.43 -3.88 -2.73
C PHE A 7 17.14 -5.09 -2.13
N TYR A 8 17.40 -5.04 -0.83
CA TYR A 8 17.96 -6.13 -0.02
C TYR A 8 16.89 -6.66 0.91
N PHE A 9 16.55 -7.94 0.74
CA PHE A 9 15.66 -8.68 1.62
C PHE A 9 16.51 -9.52 2.57
N GLN A 10 16.39 -9.27 3.86
CA GLN A 10 17.30 -9.83 4.86
C GLN A 10 16.52 -10.51 5.98
N LYS A 11 17.09 -11.59 6.50
CA LYS A 11 16.79 -12.14 7.83
C LYS A 11 17.99 -11.82 8.72
N VAL A 12 17.84 -11.80 10.04
CA VAL A 12 18.94 -11.50 10.98
C VAL A 12 20.25 -12.14 10.51
N GLU A 13 21.25 -11.29 10.25
CA GLU A 13 22.61 -11.66 9.80
C GLU A 13 22.73 -12.39 8.44
N SER A 14 21.69 -12.38 7.60
CA SER A 14 21.70 -13.04 6.29
C SER A 14 20.95 -12.26 5.21
N ILE A 15 21.49 -12.24 4.00
CA ILE A 15 20.81 -11.71 2.82
C ILE A 15 20.06 -12.87 2.17
N LEU A 16 18.73 -12.74 2.06
CA LEU A 16 17.87 -13.72 1.41
C LEU A 16 17.75 -13.46 -0.10
N SER A 17 17.70 -12.19 -0.50
CA SER A 17 17.58 -11.80 -1.91
C SER A 17 18.09 -10.38 -2.14
N VAL A 18 18.58 -10.13 -3.36
CA VAL A 18 18.99 -8.82 -3.85
C VAL A 18 18.34 -8.59 -5.21
N ILE A 19 17.62 -7.49 -5.35
CA ILE A 19 16.97 -7.10 -6.60
C ILE A 19 17.49 -5.74 -7.03
N ASN A 20 18.23 -5.74 -8.15
CA ASN A 20 18.80 -4.53 -8.71
C ASN A 20 17.76 -3.79 -9.54
N PHE A 21 17.79 -2.46 -9.45
CA PHE A 21 17.02 -1.59 -10.32
C PHE A 21 17.84 -0.38 -10.71
N SER A 22 17.56 0.11 -11.92
CA SER A 22 18.12 1.36 -12.42
C SER A 22 17.01 2.39 -12.41
N ILE A 23 17.29 3.56 -11.85
CA ILE A 23 16.40 4.71 -11.89
C ILE A 23 17.06 5.86 -12.63
N SER A 24 16.32 6.50 -13.51
CA SER A 24 16.75 7.75 -14.13
C SER A 24 15.72 8.81 -13.79
N PHE A 25 16.18 9.90 -13.20
CA PHE A 25 15.36 11.07 -12.96
C PHE A 25 15.52 11.99 -14.17
N ILE A 26 14.43 12.15 -14.92
CA ILE A 26 14.35 13.08 -16.04
C ILE A 26 13.26 14.09 -15.66
N GLY A 27 13.53 15.37 -15.88
CA GLY A 27 12.59 16.44 -15.63
C GLY A 27 11.39 16.41 -16.59
N PRO A 28 10.41 17.30 -16.38
CA PRO A 28 9.26 17.44 -17.28
C PRO A 28 9.71 17.56 -18.75
N GLU A 29 9.00 16.89 -19.65
CA GLU A 29 9.24 16.97 -21.11
C GLU A 29 10.65 16.53 -21.56
N GLY A 30 11.36 15.73 -20.76
CA GLY A 30 12.72 15.29 -21.09
C GLY A 30 13.80 16.29 -20.69
N SER A 31 13.45 17.36 -19.96
CA SER A 31 14.41 18.36 -19.50
C SER A 31 15.34 17.78 -18.43
N GLU A 32 16.53 18.36 -18.30
CA GLU A 32 17.42 18.12 -17.16
C GLU A 32 17.11 19.09 -16.00
N GLU A 33 15.90 19.67 -15.97
CA GLU A 33 15.52 20.56 -14.86
C GLU A 33 15.58 19.80 -13.54
N ILE A 34 16.24 20.44 -12.57
CA ILE A 34 16.33 19.93 -11.21
C ILE A 34 14.94 19.99 -10.61
N VAL A 35 14.37 18.81 -10.37
CA VAL A 35 13.15 18.67 -9.57
C VAL A 35 13.53 18.27 -8.15
N ASP A 36 12.88 18.87 -7.17
CA ASP A 36 13.10 18.53 -5.74
C ASP A 36 12.67 17.09 -5.42
N PHE A 37 11.82 16.51 -6.27
CA PHE A 37 11.27 15.17 -6.09
C PHE A 37 10.89 14.53 -7.43
N ASN A 38 11.15 13.22 -7.57
CA ASN A 38 10.68 12.43 -8.70
C ASN A 38 10.31 11.01 -8.22
N PRO A 39 9.02 10.63 -8.28
CA PRO A 39 8.54 9.38 -7.71
C PRO A 39 8.94 8.16 -8.55
N PHE A 40 9.06 7.01 -7.89
CA PHE A 40 9.21 5.71 -8.55
C PHE A 40 8.41 4.63 -7.83
N ALA A 41 8.06 3.58 -8.56
CA ALA A 41 7.35 2.43 -8.02
C ALA A 41 7.87 1.13 -8.64
N PHE A 42 8.06 0.11 -7.81
CA PHE A 42 8.44 -1.24 -8.23
C PHE A 42 7.47 -2.25 -7.61
N ARG A 43 7.03 -3.25 -8.40
CA ARG A 43 6.33 -4.42 -7.89
C ARG A 43 7.34 -5.54 -7.71
N ILE A 44 7.55 -5.96 -6.47
CA ILE A 44 8.56 -6.96 -6.12
C ILE A 44 7.88 -8.13 -5.43
N PRO A 45 8.07 -9.37 -5.89
CA PRO A 45 7.58 -10.55 -5.21
C PRO A 45 8.10 -10.63 -3.77
N TRP A 46 7.21 -10.97 -2.83
CA TRP A 46 7.60 -11.15 -1.44
C TRP A 46 8.62 -12.27 -1.27
N VAL A 47 9.67 -12.01 -0.48
CA VAL A 47 10.70 -13.00 -0.12
C VAL A 47 10.39 -13.53 1.28
N TYR A 48 9.99 -14.81 1.35
CA TYR A 48 9.62 -15.44 2.61
C TYR A 48 10.78 -15.42 3.62
N GLY A 49 10.47 -15.10 4.88
CA GLY A 49 11.46 -15.00 5.96
C GLY A 49 12.16 -13.65 6.08
N THR A 50 11.83 -12.67 5.22
CA THR A 50 12.35 -11.30 5.33
C THR A 50 11.93 -10.66 6.65
N LYS A 51 12.91 -10.09 7.35
CA LYS A 51 12.78 -9.29 8.57
C LYS A 51 13.17 -7.83 8.35
N ILE A 52 14.03 -7.55 7.37
CA ILE A 52 14.49 -6.21 7.05
C ILE A 52 14.51 -6.05 5.52
N ILE A 53 13.91 -4.96 5.04
CA ILE A 53 14.02 -4.50 3.66
C ILE A 53 14.89 -3.25 3.67
N GLN A 54 15.94 -3.22 2.85
CA GLN A 54 16.75 -2.03 2.65
C GLN A 54 16.84 -1.67 1.17
N ILE A 55 16.82 -0.37 0.88
CA ILE A 55 17.29 0.15 -0.40
C ILE A 55 18.74 0.56 -0.19
N ARG A 56 19.66 0.04 -1.01
CA ARG A 56 21.07 0.44 -0.98
C ARG A 56 21.51 1.01 -2.32
N ASN A 57 22.41 2.00 -2.28
CA ASN A 57 23.07 2.51 -3.50
C ASN A 57 24.15 1.53 -4.00
N ALA A 58 24.72 1.81 -5.18
CA ALA A 58 25.81 1.01 -5.77
C ALA A 58 27.07 0.90 -4.89
N LYS A 59 27.28 1.80 -3.92
CA LYS A 59 28.38 1.75 -2.94
C LYS A 59 28.04 0.91 -1.70
N GLY A 60 26.82 0.37 -1.62
CA GLY A 60 26.32 -0.40 -0.49
C GLY A 60 25.78 0.45 0.67
N ASN A 61 25.69 1.77 0.54
CA ASN A 61 25.10 2.61 1.59
C ASN A 61 23.58 2.40 1.63
N VAL A 62 23.04 2.24 2.84
CA VAL A 62 21.59 2.15 3.08
C VAL A 62 20.99 3.54 2.88
N LEU A 63 20.05 3.62 1.93
CA LEU A 63 19.28 4.83 1.62
C LEU A 63 17.93 4.85 2.34
N ALA A 64 17.34 3.68 2.55
CA ALA A 64 16.09 3.50 3.28
C ALA A 64 16.06 2.11 3.91
N GLU A 65 15.38 2.00 5.04
CA GLU A 65 15.20 0.75 5.77
C GLU A 65 13.75 0.63 6.24
N LYS A 66 13.21 -0.58 6.13
CA LYS A 66 11.94 -0.97 6.74
C LYS A 66 12.13 -2.29 7.47
N ILE A 67 11.86 -2.27 8.77
CA ILE A 67 11.73 -3.48 9.57
C ILE A 67 10.38 -4.10 9.26
N VAL A 68 10.38 -5.39 8.95
CA VAL A 68 9.17 -6.18 8.76
C VAL A 68 8.71 -6.60 10.15
N SER A 69 7.55 -6.10 10.56
CA SER A 69 6.91 -6.50 11.81
C SER A 69 6.67 -8.03 11.81
N GLU A 70 6.85 -8.65 12.98
CA GLU A 70 6.50 -10.06 13.20
C GLU A 70 4.98 -10.29 13.19
N ASN A 71 4.21 -9.23 13.44
CA ASN A 71 2.78 -9.28 13.67
C ASN A 71 2.06 -8.42 12.65
N SER A 72 1.44 -9.06 11.66
CA SER A 72 0.57 -8.32 10.75
C SER A 72 -0.59 -7.67 11.53
N PRO A 73 -0.94 -6.40 11.23
CA PRO A 73 -2.09 -5.81 11.86
C PRO A 73 -3.35 -6.58 11.46
N VAL A 74 -4.40 -6.45 12.26
CA VAL A 74 -5.70 -7.06 12.01
C VAL A 74 -6.67 -5.94 11.69
N VAL A 75 -7.44 -6.09 10.62
CA VAL A 75 -8.51 -5.17 10.25
C VAL A 75 -9.81 -5.93 10.02
N THR A 76 -10.91 -5.41 10.54
CA THR A 76 -12.24 -6.02 10.43
C THR A 76 -13.25 -4.94 10.07
N VAL A 77 -13.88 -5.08 8.91
CA VAL A 77 -14.97 -4.18 8.50
C VAL A 77 -16.17 -4.43 9.41
N VAL A 78 -16.62 -3.36 10.08
CA VAL A 78 -17.78 -3.39 10.98
C VAL A 78 -19.04 -3.04 10.21
N TYR A 79 -18.94 -2.13 9.25
CA TYR A 79 -20.06 -1.72 8.42
C TYR A 79 -19.59 -1.09 7.09
N PRO A 80 -20.27 -1.34 5.97
CA PRO A 80 -21.16 -2.49 5.76
C PRO A 80 -20.35 -3.79 5.78
N ASN A 81 -20.90 -4.87 6.32
CA ASN A 81 -20.17 -6.15 6.49
C ASN A 81 -20.84 -7.36 5.83
N GLY A 82 -21.98 -7.18 5.17
CA GLY A 82 -22.66 -8.22 4.39
C GLY A 82 -24.18 -8.16 4.53
N GLY A 83 -24.87 -8.24 3.39
CA GLY A 83 -26.33 -8.32 3.34
C GLY A 83 -27.05 -6.98 3.46
N GLU A 84 -26.35 -5.87 3.64
CA GLU A 84 -26.96 -4.54 3.63
C GLU A 84 -27.26 -4.05 2.21
N GLU A 85 -28.43 -3.43 2.04
CA GLU A 85 -28.74 -2.65 0.84
C GLU A 85 -28.22 -1.22 1.01
N ILE A 86 -27.23 -0.84 0.21
CA ILE A 86 -26.66 0.52 0.23
C ILE A 86 -27.33 1.36 -0.85
N TYR A 87 -28.17 2.31 -0.44
CA TYR A 87 -28.85 3.23 -1.35
C TYR A 87 -27.91 4.33 -1.87
N PRO A 88 -28.18 4.90 -3.07
CA PRO A 88 -27.42 6.03 -3.60
C PRO A 88 -27.39 7.22 -2.63
N GLY A 89 -26.19 7.64 -2.23
CA GLY A 89 -26.02 8.70 -1.23
C GLY A 89 -24.67 8.59 -0.52
N ASN A 90 -24.52 9.29 0.59
CA ASN A 90 -23.32 9.13 1.41
C ASN A 90 -23.41 7.83 2.21
N CYS A 91 -22.37 7.02 2.15
CA CYS A 91 -22.20 5.82 2.96
C CYS A 91 -20.92 5.96 3.78
N THR A 92 -21.01 5.76 5.09
CA THR A 92 -19.84 5.75 5.98
C THR A 92 -19.43 4.32 6.28
N ILE A 93 -18.28 3.92 5.73
CA ILE A 93 -17.62 2.65 5.96
C ILE A 93 -16.87 2.75 7.28
N ARG A 94 -16.96 1.72 8.13
CA ARG A 94 -16.36 1.67 9.46
C ARG A 94 -15.66 0.34 9.66
N TRP A 95 -14.51 0.36 10.31
CA TRP A 95 -13.74 -0.83 10.64
C TRP A 95 -13.13 -0.73 12.04
N ASN A 96 -12.76 -1.87 12.59
CA ASN A 96 -11.86 -1.96 13.72
C ASN A 96 -10.49 -2.40 13.21
N ALA A 97 -9.43 -1.88 13.81
CA ALA A 97 -8.08 -2.28 13.50
C ALA A 97 -7.25 -2.39 14.77
N TYR A 98 -6.30 -3.32 14.76
CA TYR A 98 -5.42 -3.58 15.88
C TYR A 98 -4.05 -4.00 15.39
N ASP A 99 -3.02 -3.39 15.93
CA ASP A 99 -1.63 -3.77 15.75
C ASP A 99 -1.05 -4.05 17.14
N ILE A 100 -0.53 -5.26 17.35
CA ILE A 100 0.02 -5.68 18.64
C ILE A 100 1.37 -5.01 18.93
N ASP A 101 2.09 -4.57 17.90
CA ASP A 101 3.36 -3.85 18.04
C ASP A 101 3.14 -2.34 18.29
N GLY A 102 1.90 -1.88 18.09
CA GLY A 102 1.50 -0.49 18.31
C GLY A 102 1.90 0.44 17.16
N ASP A 103 2.18 -0.12 15.98
CA ASP A 103 2.51 0.66 14.80
C ASP A 103 1.34 1.58 14.39
N LYS A 104 1.67 2.74 13.83
CA LYS A 104 0.67 3.64 13.26
C LYS A 104 0.11 3.00 11.99
N LEU A 105 -1.20 2.77 11.98
CA LEU A 105 -1.91 2.19 10.84
C LEU A 105 -2.43 3.28 9.91
N THR A 106 -2.37 2.97 8.62
CA THR A 106 -3.07 3.68 7.54
C THR A 106 -3.93 2.69 6.79
N PHE A 107 -5.02 3.17 6.22
CA PHE A 107 -6.03 2.31 5.60
C PHE A 107 -6.33 2.73 4.16
N ASP A 108 -6.40 1.74 3.28
CA ASP A 108 -7.00 1.89 1.96
C ASP A 108 -8.35 1.19 1.94
N VAL A 109 -9.34 1.87 1.37
CA VAL A 109 -10.70 1.35 1.20
C VAL A 109 -10.93 1.09 -0.28
N MET A 110 -11.24 -0.16 -0.60
CA MET A 110 -11.50 -0.61 -1.97
C MET A 110 -12.93 -1.11 -2.11
N LEU A 111 -13.53 -0.82 -3.27
CA LEU A 111 -14.85 -1.29 -3.67
C LEU A 111 -14.71 -2.23 -4.87
N SER A 112 -15.37 -3.37 -4.80
CA SER A 112 -15.61 -4.25 -5.96
C SER A 112 -17.08 -4.24 -6.31
N ALA A 113 -17.43 -4.18 -7.59
CA ALA A 113 -18.81 -4.27 -8.09
C ALA A 113 -19.10 -5.59 -8.83
N ASP A 114 -18.10 -6.48 -8.90
CA ASP A 114 -18.10 -7.74 -9.65
C ASP A 114 -17.72 -8.92 -8.75
N ASN A 115 -18.31 -8.92 -7.56
CA ASN A 115 -18.14 -9.97 -6.56
C ASN A 115 -16.68 -10.29 -6.16
N GLY A 116 -15.80 -9.29 -6.17
CA GLY A 116 -14.42 -9.41 -5.70
C GLY A 116 -13.40 -9.72 -6.79
N GLU A 117 -13.82 -9.78 -8.06
CA GLU A 117 -12.91 -10.02 -9.19
C GLU A 117 -12.01 -8.80 -9.46
N ASN A 118 -12.58 -7.60 -9.49
CA ASN A 118 -11.85 -6.34 -9.65
C ASN A 118 -12.13 -5.38 -8.49
N TRP A 119 -11.10 -4.62 -8.11
CA TRP A 119 -11.13 -3.72 -6.96
C TRP A 119 -10.70 -2.33 -7.37
N ILE A 120 -11.51 -1.34 -7.01
CA ILE A 120 -11.27 0.07 -7.28
C ILE A 120 -11.00 0.77 -5.95
N PRO A 121 -9.86 1.47 -5.79
CA PRO A 121 -9.62 2.27 -4.59
C PRO A 121 -10.61 3.43 -4.55
N ILE A 122 -11.30 3.59 -3.42
CA ILE A 122 -12.25 4.69 -3.18
C ILE A 122 -11.78 5.63 -2.06
N GLY A 123 -10.79 5.22 -1.25
CA GLY A 123 -10.08 6.05 -0.29
C GLY A 123 -8.71 5.44 0.00
N MET A 124 -7.69 6.27 0.21
CA MET A 124 -6.30 5.83 0.45
C MET A 124 -5.67 6.64 1.58
N ASP A 125 -4.67 6.06 2.24
CA ASP A 125 -3.88 6.70 3.30
C ASP A 125 -4.73 7.25 4.48
N ILE A 126 -5.88 6.63 4.75
CA ILE A 126 -6.82 7.06 5.80
C ILE A 126 -6.24 6.72 7.17
N LYS A 127 -6.33 7.63 8.14
CA LYS A 127 -5.78 7.44 9.49
C LYS A 127 -6.85 7.12 10.53
N GLU A 128 -8.09 7.45 10.20
CA GLU A 128 -9.27 7.20 11.01
C GLU A 128 -9.83 5.79 10.75
N ASN A 129 -10.67 5.30 11.67
CA ASN A 129 -11.34 4.01 11.53
C ASN A 129 -12.66 4.09 10.75
N ALA A 130 -12.83 5.13 9.94
CA ALA A 130 -14.02 5.35 9.14
C ALA A 130 -13.72 6.18 7.89
N TYR A 131 -14.49 5.93 6.83
CA TYR A 131 -14.41 6.66 5.58
C TYR A 131 -15.80 6.88 5.00
N THR A 132 -16.12 8.10 4.58
CA THR A 132 -17.41 8.41 3.95
C THR A 132 -17.23 8.60 2.45
N CYS A 133 -17.90 7.78 1.65
CA CYS A 133 -17.91 7.87 0.21
C CYS A 133 -19.33 8.15 -0.31
N ASN A 134 -19.42 8.69 -1.53
CA ASN A 134 -20.70 8.89 -2.20
C ASN A 134 -20.98 7.74 -3.17
N MET A 135 -22.03 6.97 -2.88
CA MET A 135 -22.43 5.77 -3.61
C MET A 135 -23.36 6.06 -4.80
N ARG A 136 -23.51 7.32 -5.25
CA ARG A 136 -24.38 7.65 -6.40
C ARG A 136 -23.96 6.99 -7.71
N CYS A 137 -22.69 6.61 -7.85
CA CYS A 137 -22.21 5.87 -9.02
C CYS A 137 -22.53 4.37 -8.97
N CYS A 138 -22.92 3.82 -7.82
CA CYS A 138 -23.30 2.41 -7.66
C CYS A 138 -24.82 2.27 -7.65
N LYS A 139 -25.43 2.19 -8.84
CA LYS A 139 -26.89 2.07 -8.93
C LYS A 139 -27.44 0.69 -8.56
N HIS A 140 -26.64 -0.37 -8.64
CA HIS A 140 -26.98 -1.74 -8.18
C HIS A 140 -25.69 -2.56 -8.00
N CYS A 141 -24.78 -2.14 -7.13
CA CYS A 141 -23.56 -2.90 -6.87
C CYS A 141 -23.79 -3.83 -5.68
N THR A 142 -24.01 -5.11 -5.94
CA THR A 142 -23.57 -6.12 -4.96
C THR A 142 -22.06 -6.04 -4.96
N GLY A 143 -21.50 -5.56 -3.85
CA GLY A 143 -20.10 -5.21 -3.82
C GLY A 143 -19.43 -5.57 -2.52
N TYR A 144 -18.16 -5.92 -2.62
CA TYR A 144 -17.33 -6.17 -1.45
C TYR A 144 -16.59 -4.89 -1.10
N ILE A 145 -16.46 -4.64 0.19
CA ILE A 145 -15.59 -3.61 0.74
C ILE A 145 -14.44 -4.31 1.44
N ARG A 146 -13.23 -3.91 1.08
CA ARG A 146 -12.00 -4.34 1.74
C ARG A 146 -11.30 -3.13 2.29
N CYS A 147 -10.88 -3.24 3.54
CA CYS A 147 -9.93 -2.35 4.17
C CYS A 147 -8.58 -3.07 4.20
N THR A 148 -7.52 -2.43 3.71
CA THR A 148 -6.14 -2.94 3.80
C THR A 148 -5.27 -2.01 4.62
N ILE A 149 -4.20 -2.57 5.17
CA ILE A 149 -3.26 -2.01 6.15
C ILE A 149 -1.83 -2.22 5.65
#